data_AF-B0RIM8-F1
#
_entry.id   AF-B0RIM8-F1
#
_cell.length_a   1.000
_cell.length_b   1.000
_cell.length_c   1.000
_cell.angle_alpha   90.00
_cell.angle_beta   90.00
_cell.angle_gamma   90.00
#
_symmetry.space_group_name_H-M   'P 1'
#
loop_
_entity.id
_entity.type
_entity.pdbx_description
1 polymer ?
#
loop_
_entity_poly.entity_id
_entity_poly.type
_entity_poly.pdbx_seq_one_letter_code
_entity_poly.pdbx_strand_id
1 'polypeptide(L)'
;MSVSVTLIVIMAALYATGIYLMLERSMTRVLLGFLLVGNATNILILIMSGRVGLAPIYDPDVDPSEYADPLPQALILTAIVITFGVSAFLMALIYRSWRLANADVVTDDEDDLAMRGPRTGLGEEPTVPDDDDTEFGTNAEAAIASARKLRDNRSDLEEAIDDSADDDDRDFRTQRAEKRTGDDR
;
A
#
# COMPACT_ATOMS: atom_id res chain seq x y z
N MET A 1 -40.00 -9.56 -1.54
CA MET A 1 -39.46 -8.79 -0.41
C MET A 1 -38.84 -7.52 -0.97
N SER A 2 -39.40 -6.35 -0.69
CA SER A 2 -38.81 -5.08 -1.11
C SER A 2 -37.92 -4.57 0.02
N VAL A 3 -36.62 -4.72 -0.12
CA VAL A 3 -35.67 -4.07 0.80
C VAL A 3 -35.74 -2.56 0.55
N SER A 4 -35.90 -1.79 1.62
CA SER A 4 -36.00 -0.33 1.51
C SER A 4 -34.63 0.27 1.17
N VAL A 5 -34.48 0.71 -0.08
CA VAL A 5 -33.26 1.40 -0.56
C VAL A 5 -32.95 2.62 0.32
N THR A 6 -33.97 3.33 0.79
CA THR A 6 -33.82 4.46 1.71
C THR A 6 -33.11 4.06 3.00
N LEU A 7 -33.48 2.93 3.62
CA LEU A 7 -32.82 2.46 4.84
C LEU A 7 -31.37 2.07 4.58
N ILE A 8 -31.08 1.45 3.42
CA ILE A 8 -29.70 1.10 3.03
C ILE A 8 -28.85 2.36 2.88
N VAL A 9 -29.36 3.39 2.21
CA VAL A 9 -28.63 4.65 2.00
C VAL A 9 -28.37 5.36 3.34
N ILE A 10 -29.36 5.42 4.22
CA ILE A 10 -29.20 6.00 5.56
C ILE A 10 -28.16 5.22 6.37
N MET A 11 -28.25 3.88 6.37
CA MET A 11 -27.28 3.01 7.05
C MET A 11 -25.85 3.23 6.53
N ALA A 12 -25.68 3.27 5.21
CA ALA A 12 -24.37 3.51 4.59
C ALA A 12 -23.81 4.89 4.93
N ALA A 13 -24.64 5.93 4.92
CA ALA A 13 -24.23 7.28 5.31
C ALA A 13 -23.82 7.37 6.79
N LEU A 14 -24.55 6.68 7.68
CA LEU A 14 -24.21 6.59 9.10
C LEU A 14 -22.90 5.83 9.34
N TYR A 15 -22.67 4.71 8.65
CA TYR A 15 -21.38 4.00 8.72
C TYR A 15 -20.23 4.86 8.18
N ALA A 16 -20.40 5.49 7.01
CA ALA A 16 -19.36 6.33 6.41
C ALA A 16 -18.99 7.50 7.34
N THR A 17 -19.99 8.22 7.85
CA THR A 17 -19.77 9.35 8.76
C THR A 17 -19.22 8.88 10.11
N GLY A 18 -19.73 7.78 10.66
CA GLY A 18 -19.29 7.25 11.94
C GLY A 18 -17.84 6.77 11.90
N ILE A 19 -17.47 5.99 10.88
CA ILE A 19 -16.08 5.54 10.68
C ILE A 19 -15.15 6.75 10.44
N TYR A 20 -15.59 7.74 9.65
CA TYR A 20 -14.82 8.96 9.45
C TYR A 20 -14.52 9.69 10.77
N LEU A 21 -15.52 9.84 11.64
CA LEU A 21 -15.33 10.46 12.96
C LEU A 21 -14.47 9.61 13.91
N MET A 22 -14.51 8.28 13.80
CA MET A 22 -13.65 7.38 14.58
C MET A 22 -12.16 7.50 14.23
N LEU A 23 -11.83 7.93 13.01
CA LEU A 23 -10.45 8.16 12.57
C LEU A 23 -9.88 9.50 13.03
N GLU A 24 -10.68 10.31 13.71
CA GLU A 24 -10.29 11.65 14.11
C GLU A 24 -9.54 11.66 15.45
N ARG A 25 -8.67 12.66 15.67
CA ARG A 25 -7.85 12.76 16.88
C ARG A 25 -8.61 13.25 18.13
N SER A 26 -9.84 13.76 17.97
CA SER A 26 -10.64 14.25 19.10
C SER A 26 -11.42 13.11 19.73
N MET A 27 -11.24 12.88 21.03
CA MET A 27 -11.93 11.79 21.74
C MET A 27 -13.45 11.97 21.73
N THR A 28 -13.92 13.22 21.81
CA THR A 28 -15.34 13.55 21.67
C THR A 28 -15.89 13.17 20.30
N ARG A 29 -15.12 13.37 19.22
CA ARG A 29 -15.52 12.96 17.86
C ARG A 29 -15.51 11.44 17.70
N VAL A 30 -14.54 10.75 18.30
CA VAL A 30 -14.53 9.28 18.35
C VAL A 30 -15.77 8.73 19.07
N LEU A 31 -16.18 9.33 20.19
CA LEU A 31 -17.42 8.97 20.89
C LEU A 31 -18.66 9.13 19.99
N LEU A 32 -18.77 10.28 19.30
CA LEU A 32 -19.86 10.49 18.33
C LEU A 32 -19.81 9.45 17.20
N GLY A 33 -18.62 9.11 16.71
CA GLY A 33 -18.41 8.05 15.72
C GLY A 33 -18.97 6.70 16.17
N PHE A 34 -18.66 6.28 17.40
CA PHE A 34 -19.21 5.06 18.00
C PHE A 34 -20.75 5.09 18.09
N LEU A 35 -21.33 6.23 18.47
CA LEU A 35 -22.79 6.38 18.51
C LEU A 35 -23.42 6.24 17.12
N LEU A 36 -22.82 6.86 16.10
CA LEU A 36 -23.30 6.76 14.72
C LEU A 36 -23.21 5.31 14.19
N VAL A 37 -22.07 4.63 14.40
CA VAL A 37 -21.86 3.24 14.00
C VAL A 37 -22.82 2.28 14.74
N GLY A 38 -23.06 2.51 16.03
CA GLY A 38 -24.04 1.74 16.80
C GLY A 38 -25.46 1.86 16.22
N ASN A 39 -25.89 3.08 15.87
CA ASN A 39 -27.17 3.30 15.19
C ASN A 39 -27.22 2.66 13.80
N ALA A 40 -26.14 2.74 13.02
CA ALA A 40 -26.05 2.09 11.71
C ALA A 40 -26.18 0.56 11.83
N THR A 41 -25.55 -0.03 12.85
CA THR A 41 -25.61 -1.48 13.13
C THR A 41 -27.02 -1.90 13.54
N ASN A 42 -27.74 -1.09 14.32
CA ASN A 42 -29.14 -1.35 14.65
C ASN A 42 -30.03 -1.37 13.39
N ILE A 43 -29.79 -0.43 12.45
CA ILE A 43 -30.50 -0.42 11.16
C ILE A 43 -30.11 -1.65 10.32
N LEU A 44 -28.84 -2.06 10.32
CA LEU A 44 -28.39 -3.26 9.62
C LEU A 44 -29.14 -4.51 10.09
N ILE A 45 -29.26 -4.71 11.41
CA ILE A 45 -30.01 -5.82 11.99
C ILE A 45 -31.49 -5.74 11.60
N LEU A 46 -32.08 -4.54 11.59
CA LEU A 46 -33.46 -4.33 11.17
C LEU A 46 -33.69 -4.69 9.69
N ILE A 47 -32.74 -4.34 8.80
CA ILE A 47 -32.82 -4.70 7.38
C ILE A 47 -32.72 -6.23 7.21
N MET A 48 -31.86 -6.90 7.99
CA MET A 48 -31.71 -8.35 7.98
C MET A 48 -32.92 -9.10 8.55
N SER A 49 -33.70 -8.48 9.45
CA SER A 49 -34.92 -9.05 10.05
C SER A 49 -36.01 -9.42 9.02
N GLY A 50 -35.97 -8.83 7.83
CA GLY A 50 -36.84 -9.22 6.74
C GLY A 50 -38.25 -8.63 6.83
N ARG A 51 -39.27 -9.47 7.05
CA ARG A 51 -40.68 -9.08 6.82
C ARG A 51 -41.16 -8.13 7.91
N VAL A 52 -41.75 -7.01 7.49
CA VAL A 52 -42.46 -6.10 8.39
C VAL A 52 -43.76 -6.79 8.82
N GLY A 53 -43.87 -7.09 10.10
CA GLY A 53 -45.05 -7.69 10.72
C GLY A 53 -45.54 -6.86 11.92
N LEU A 54 -46.57 -7.36 12.58
CA LEU A 54 -47.11 -6.78 13.81
C LEU A 54 -46.12 -6.95 14.97
N ALA A 55 -46.23 -6.11 16.00
CA ALA A 55 -45.41 -6.24 17.20
C ALA A 55 -45.59 -7.65 17.81
N PRO A 56 -44.52 -8.35 18.22
CA PRO A 56 -44.58 -9.72 18.73
C PRO A 56 -45.14 -9.75 20.17
N ILE A 57 -46.39 -9.30 20.31
CA ILE A 57 -47.18 -9.29 21.53
C ILE A 57 -48.35 -10.21 21.26
N TYR A 58 -48.54 -11.21 22.12
CA TYR A 58 -49.56 -12.23 21.91
C TYR A 58 -50.97 -11.63 21.89
N ASP A 59 -51.66 -11.84 20.77
CA ASP A 59 -53.07 -11.56 20.56
C ASP A 59 -53.76 -12.82 20.01
N PRO A 60 -54.83 -13.32 20.65
CA PRO A 60 -55.55 -14.52 20.22
C PRO A 60 -56.27 -14.38 18.86
N ASP A 61 -56.55 -13.15 18.40
CA ASP A 61 -57.28 -12.89 17.16
C ASP A 61 -56.36 -12.71 15.94
N VAL A 62 -55.03 -12.82 16.13
CA VAL A 62 -54.01 -12.57 15.10
C VAL A 62 -53.26 -13.85 14.75
N ASP A 63 -53.12 -14.13 13.46
CA ASP A 63 -52.37 -15.30 12.97
C ASP A 63 -50.87 -15.17 13.34
N PRO A 64 -50.23 -16.23 13.87
CA PRO A 64 -48.82 -16.21 14.24
C PRO A 64 -47.85 -15.76 13.13
N SER A 65 -48.23 -15.96 11.85
CA SER A 65 -47.42 -15.56 10.70
C SER A 65 -47.41 -14.06 10.45
N GLU A 66 -48.35 -13.29 11.02
CA GLU A 66 -48.44 -11.84 10.87
C GLU A 66 -47.47 -11.08 11.78
N TYR A 67 -46.93 -11.73 12.81
CA TYR A 67 -45.95 -11.12 13.69
C TYR A 67 -44.59 -10.91 13.02
N ALA A 68 -43.91 -9.82 13.40
CA ALA A 68 -42.51 -9.62 13.10
C ALA A 68 -41.63 -10.58 13.91
N ASP A 69 -40.46 -10.94 13.38
CA ASP A 69 -39.51 -11.79 14.08
C ASP A 69 -39.04 -11.11 15.39
N PRO A 70 -39.24 -11.74 16.57
CA PRO A 70 -38.81 -11.19 17.84
C PRO A 70 -37.29 -11.27 18.06
N LEU A 71 -36.57 -12.15 17.36
CA LEU A 71 -35.15 -12.38 17.58
C LEU A 71 -34.31 -11.13 17.21
N PRO A 72 -34.45 -10.52 16.01
CA PRO A 72 -33.72 -9.30 15.67
C PRO A 72 -34.04 -8.13 16.61
N GLN A 73 -35.27 -8.05 17.13
CA GLN A 73 -35.69 -7.00 18.06
C GLN A 73 -34.96 -7.11 19.40
N ALA A 74 -34.85 -8.33 19.94
CA ALA A 74 -34.08 -8.58 21.16
C ALA A 74 -32.59 -8.24 20.96
N LEU A 75 -32.01 -8.61 19.81
CA LEU A 75 -30.61 -8.28 19.49
C LEU A 75 -30.37 -6.76 19.43
N ILE A 76 -31.30 -6.00 18.84
CA ILE A 76 -31.21 -4.53 18.78
C ILE A 76 -31.25 -3.95 20.19
N LEU A 77 -32.15 -4.43 21.07
CA LEU A 77 -32.21 -3.95 22.46
C LEU A 77 -30.88 -4.20 23.20
N THR A 78 -30.29 -5.39 23.04
CA THR A 78 -28.98 -5.71 23.61
C THR A 78 -27.88 -4.80 23.05
N ALA A 79 -27.87 -4.58 21.74
CA ALA A 79 -26.90 -3.70 21.08
C ALA A 79 -26.99 -2.25 21.60
N ILE A 80 -28.21 -1.74 21.82
CA ILE A 80 -28.44 -0.41 22.40
C ILE A 80 -27.86 -0.31 23.81
N VAL A 81 -28.09 -1.30 24.66
CA VAL A 81 -27.58 -1.28 26.05
C VAL A 81 -26.06 -1.38 26.09
N ILE A 82 -25.45 -2.23 25.25
CA ILE A 82 -23.98 -2.32 25.14
C ILE A 82 -23.41 -0.99 24.65
N THR A 83 -23.99 -0.41 23.60
CA THR A 83 -23.55 0.88 23.05
C THR A 83 -23.67 1.98 24.10
N PHE A 84 -24.74 2.00 24.88
CA PHE A 84 -24.91 2.95 25.98
C PHE A 84 -23.84 2.76 27.07
N GLY A 85 -23.56 1.52 27.49
CA GLY A 85 -22.53 1.22 28.48
C GLY A 85 -21.12 1.64 28.02
N VAL A 86 -20.77 1.30 26.78
CA VAL A 86 -19.51 1.71 26.15
C VAL A 86 -19.43 3.24 26.03
N SER A 87 -20.51 3.90 25.60
CA SER A 87 -20.55 5.36 25.46
C SER A 87 -20.42 6.07 26.82
N ALA A 88 -21.08 5.58 27.86
CA ALA A 88 -20.94 6.11 29.22
C ALA A 88 -19.51 5.92 29.75
N PHE A 89 -18.89 4.77 29.47
CA PHE A 89 -17.50 4.52 29.81
C PHE A 89 -16.53 5.45 29.07
N LEU A 90 -16.67 5.59 27.74
CA LEU A 90 -15.86 6.55 26.97
C LEU A 90 -16.08 7.99 27.45
N MET A 91 -17.33 8.38 27.74
CA MET A 91 -17.63 9.71 28.28
C MET A 91 -16.91 9.95 29.61
N ALA A 92 -16.87 8.94 30.49
CA ALA A 92 -16.13 9.03 31.75
C ALA A 92 -14.61 9.15 31.52
N LEU A 93 -14.06 8.45 30.51
CA LEU A 93 -12.65 8.59 30.13
C LEU A 93 -12.35 9.97 29.54
N ILE A 94 -13.21 10.50 28.67
CA ILE A 94 -13.08 11.84 28.10
C ILE A 94 -13.11 12.87 29.22
N TYR A 95 -14.08 12.78 30.13
CA TYR A 95 -14.17 13.67 31.28
C TYR A 95 -12.90 13.60 32.16
N ARG A 96 -12.42 12.39 32.44
CA ARG A 96 -11.19 12.20 33.23
C ARG A 96 -9.97 12.77 32.51
N SER A 97 -9.83 12.50 31.21
CA SER A 97 -8.72 13.02 30.39
C SER A 97 -8.73 14.54 30.35
N TRP A 98 -9.90 15.16 30.11
CA TRP A 98 -10.05 16.60 30.14
C TRP A 98 -9.65 17.20 31.49
N ARG A 99 -10.05 16.57 32.60
CA ARG A 99 -9.68 17.03 33.95
C ARG A 99 -8.16 16.95 34.21
N LEU A 100 -7.45 16.00 33.61
CA LEU A 100 -6.01 15.80 33.83
C LEU A 100 -5.15 16.62 32.87
N ALA A 101 -5.52 16.67 31.58
CA ALA A 101 -4.70 17.23 30.50
C ALA A 101 -5.25 18.54 29.93
N ASN A 102 -6.49 18.94 30.25
CA ASN A 102 -7.21 20.07 29.65
C ASN A 102 -7.25 20.06 28.11
N ALA A 103 -7.06 18.89 27.50
CA ALA A 103 -7.04 18.69 26.06
C ALA A 103 -7.92 17.49 25.67
N ASP A 104 -8.68 17.63 24.58
CA ASP A 104 -9.53 16.56 24.00
C ASP A 104 -8.87 15.90 22.77
N VAL A 105 -7.71 16.40 22.36
CA VAL A 105 -6.95 15.90 21.20
C VAL A 105 -5.89 14.92 21.67
N VAL A 106 -5.85 13.74 21.06
CA VAL A 106 -4.81 12.74 21.30
C VAL A 106 -3.49 13.22 20.70
N THR A 107 -2.48 13.36 21.56
CA THR A 107 -1.10 13.71 21.19
C THR A 107 -0.27 12.46 20.97
N ASP A 108 0.72 12.54 20.09
CA ASP A 108 1.70 11.47 19.90
C ASP A 108 2.69 11.48 21.08
N ASP A 109 3.11 10.31 21.55
CA ASP A 109 4.08 10.20 22.64
C ASP A 109 5.48 10.64 22.16
N GLU A 110 6.27 11.28 23.04
CA GLU A 110 7.64 11.71 22.70
C GLU A 110 8.55 10.51 22.45
N ASP A 111 8.33 9.40 23.18
CA ASP A 111 9.05 8.15 22.97
C ASP A 111 8.73 7.53 21.59
N ASP A 112 7.47 7.61 21.14
CA ASP A 112 7.04 7.15 19.81
C ASP A 112 7.67 8.00 18.70
N LEU A 113 7.77 9.32 18.91
CA LEU A 113 8.43 10.26 17.99
C LEU A 113 9.94 10.03 17.94
N ALA A 114 10.58 9.69 19.06
CA ALA A 114 12.00 9.38 19.14
C ALA A 114 12.33 8.04 18.45
N MET A 115 11.47 7.03 18.59
CA MET A 115 11.62 5.74 17.91
C MET A 115 11.34 5.82 16.40
N ARG A 116 10.58 6.83 15.96
CA ARG A 116 10.53 7.28 14.56
C ARG A 116 11.85 7.98 14.20
N GLY A 117 12.95 7.24 14.36
CA GLY A 117 14.28 7.67 13.95
C GLY A 117 14.23 8.22 12.51
N PRO A 118 15.09 9.20 12.19
CA PRO A 118 15.07 9.79 10.86
C PRO A 118 15.18 8.63 9.85
N ARG A 119 14.31 8.61 8.84
CA ARG A 119 14.32 7.61 7.76
C ARG A 119 15.56 7.76 6.86
N THR A 120 16.70 8.14 7.44
CA THR A 120 18.05 8.06 6.88
C THR A 120 18.49 6.60 6.98
N GLY A 121 17.78 5.72 6.28
CA GLY A 121 17.93 4.27 6.42
C GLY A 121 17.48 3.46 5.20
N LEU A 122 17.03 4.10 4.12
CA LEU A 122 17.51 3.68 2.81
C LEU A 122 18.84 4.39 2.60
N GLY A 123 19.83 4.07 3.44
CA GLY A 123 21.20 4.20 2.98
C GLY A 123 21.30 3.31 1.76
N GLU A 124 21.95 3.79 0.69
CA GLU A 124 22.58 2.89 -0.26
C GLU A 124 23.16 1.74 0.56
N GLU A 125 22.68 0.52 0.29
CA GLU A 125 23.35 -0.65 0.80
C GLU A 125 24.83 -0.44 0.45
N PRO A 126 25.76 -0.45 1.42
CA PRO A 126 27.15 -0.28 1.06
C PRO A 126 27.44 -1.37 0.05
N THR A 127 27.68 -1.00 -1.20
CA THR A 127 28.17 -1.91 -2.22
C THR A 127 29.55 -2.30 -1.73
N VAL A 128 29.62 -3.35 -0.93
CA VAL A 128 30.87 -4.04 -0.63
C VAL A 128 31.39 -4.46 -2.00
N PRO A 129 32.56 -3.98 -2.44
CA PRO A 129 33.16 -4.50 -3.65
C PRO A 129 33.30 -6.02 -3.45
N ASP A 130 32.69 -6.82 -4.34
CA ASP A 130 32.69 -8.30 -4.33
C ASP A 130 34.11 -8.93 -4.48
N ASP A 131 35.17 -8.15 -4.27
CA ASP A 131 36.55 -8.53 -4.57
C ASP A 131 37.14 -9.48 -3.51
N ASP A 132 36.60 -9.51 -2.28
CA ASP A 132 37.12 -10.33 -1.17
C ASP A 132 36.33 -11.62 -0.88
N ASP A 133 35.13 -11.80 -1.45
CA ASP A 133 34.26 -12.97 -1.19
C ASP A 133 34.48 -14.12 -2.19
N THR A 134 35.39 -13.96 -3.17
CA THR A 134 35.77 -15.03 -4.09
C THR A 134 37.10 -15.68 -3.67
N GLU A 135 37.12 -17.02 -3.61
CA GLU A 135 38.29 -17.85 -3.24
C GLU A 135 39.58 -17.56 -4.05
N PHE A 136 39.47 -16.81 -5.15
CA PHE A 136 40.56 -16.54 -6.08
C PHE A 136 41.19 -15.14 -5.97
N GLY A 137 40.68 -14.25 -5.10
CA GLY A 137 41.25 -12.94 -4.76
C GLY A 137 41.95 -12.17 -5.91
N THR A 138 43.06 -11.49 -5.58
CA THR A 138 43.89 -10.69 -6.51
C THR A 138 44.51 -11.49 -7.67
N ASN A 139 44.52 -12.83 -7.58
CA ASN A 139 45.04 -13.70 -8.63
C ASN A 139 44.09 -13.77 -9.83
N ALA A 140 42.77 -13.67 -9.60
CA ALA A 140 41.78 -13.62 -10.67
C ALA A 140 41.91 -12.33 -11.49
N GLU A 141 42.10 -11.19 -10.81
CA GLU A 141 42.29 -9.90 -11.48
C GLU A 141 43.57 -9.88 -12.31
N ALA A 142 44.68 -10.40 -11.77
CA ALA A 142 45.95 -10.52 -12.50
C ALA A 142 45.84 -11.45 -13.73
N ALA A 143 45.07 -12.54 -13.62
CA ALA A 143 44.81 -13.44 -14.74
C ALA A 143 43.95 -12.78 -15.83
N ILE A 144 42.92 -12.03 -15.46
CA ILE A 144 42.05 -11.29 -16.40
C ILE A 144 42.83 -10.17 -17.09
N ALA A 145 43.65 -9.41 -16.35
CA ALA A 145 44.50 -8.37 -16.92
C ALA A 145 45.50 -8.94 -17.93
N SER A 146 46.12 -10.08 -17.60
CA SER A 146 47.04 -10.80 -18.50
C SER A 146 46.32 -11.30 -19.76
N ALA A 147 45.12 -11.86 -19.62
CA ALA A 147 44.31 -12.33 -20.74
C ALA A 147 43.87 -11.17 -21.67
N ARG A 148 43.48 -10.02 -21.10
CA ARG A 148 43.11 -8.84 -21.88
C ARG A 148 44.30 -8.28 -22.65
N LYS A 149 45.47 -8.21 -22.02
CA LYS A 149 46.71 -7.74 -22.66
C LYS A 149 47.13 -8.65 -23.82
N LEU A 150 46.91 -9.96 -23.71
CA LEU A 150 47.16 -10.90 -24.80
C LEU A 150 46.16 -10.74 -25.96
N ARG A 151 44.90 -10.40 -25.65
CA ARG A 151 43.87 -10.14 -26.67
C ARG A 151 44.17 -8.87 -27.46
N ASP A 152 44.53 -7.78 -26.79
CA ASP A 152 44.81 -6.51 -27.47
C ASP A 152 46.07 -6.64 -28.33
N ASN A 153 47.11 -7.30 -27.83
CA ASN A 153 48.31 -7.57 -28.63
C ASN A 153 48.04 -8.49 -29.83
N ARG A 154 46.93 -9.25 -29.81
CA ARG A 154 46.46 -10.04 -30.96
C ARG A 154 45.67 -9.18 -31.94
N SER A 155 44.81 -8.28 -31.48
CA SER A 155 44.08 -7.37 -32.38
C SER A 155 45.02 -6.43 -33.11
N ASP A 156 46.05 -5.91 -32.43
CA ASP A 156 47.06 -5.05 -33.06
C ASP A 156 47.83 -5.80 -34.15
N LEU A 157 48.03 -7.11 -33.96
CA LEU A 157 48.67 -7.97 -34.95
C LEU A 157 47.73 -8.27 -36.14
N GLU A 158 46.43 -8.46 -35.89
CA GLU A 158 45.42 -8.68 -36.94
C GLU A 158 45.20 -7.39 -37.75
N GLU A 159 45.17 -6.21 -37.12
CA GLU A 159 45.06 -4.90 -37.78
C GLU A 159 46.29 -4.59 -38.63
N ALA A 160 47.50 -4.87 -38.14
CA ALA A 160 48.72 -4.71 -38.93
C ALA A 160 48.78 -5.66 -40.14
N ILE A 161 48.16 -6.85 -40.05
CA ILE A 161 48.04 -7.77 -41.19
C ILE A 161 47.01 -7.23 -42.19
N ASP A 162 45.88 -6.70 -41.74
CA ASP A 162 44.82 -6.18 -42.61
C ASP A 162 45.25 -4.90 -43.35
N ASP A 163 45.90 -3.96 -42.66
CA ASP A 163 46.46 -2.75 -43.28
C ASP A 163 47.50 -3.10 -44.35
N SER A 164 48.31 -4.15 -44.13
CA SER A 164 49.26 -4.64 -45.12
C SER A 164 48.59 -5.27 -46.35
N ALA A 165 47.39 -5.84 -46.19
CA ALA A 165 46.62 -6.39 -47.29
C ALA A 165 45.90 -5.30 -48.10
N ASP A 166 45.43 -4.24 -47.43
CA ASP A 166 44.74 -3.10 -48.07
C ASP A 166 45.71 -2.18 -48.83
N ASP A 167 46.95 -2.02 -48.36
CA ASP A 167 47.98 -1.26 -49.09
C ASP A 167 48.42 -1.96 -50.38
N ASP A 168 48.56 -3.28 -50.39
CA ASP A 168 48.80 -4.06 -51.61
C ASP A 168 47.67 -3.83 -52.63
N ASP A 169 46.40 -3.84 -52.18
CA ASP A 169 45.23 -3.65 -53.04
C ASP A 169 45.09 -2.20 -53.56
N ARG A 170 45.51 -1.21 -52.77
CA ARG A 170 45.58 0.20 -53.19
C ARG A 170 46.65 0.43 -54.26
N ASP A 171 47.83 -0.17 -54.12
CA ASP A 171 48.90 -0.09 -55.12
C ASP A 171 48.49 -0.72 -56.46
N PHE A 172 47.71 -1.82 -56.44
CA PHE A 172 47.12 -2.37 -57.66
C PHE A 172 46.09 -1.44 -58.33
N ARG A 173 45.31 -0.68 -57.54
CA ARG A 173 44.30 0.26 -58.06
C ARG A 173 44.90 1.55 -58.60
N THR A 174 45.91 2.11 -57.96
CA THR A 174 46.62 3.31 -58.45
C THR A 174 47.32 3.04 -59.77
N GLN A 175 48.00 1.89 -59.92
CA GLN A 175 48.60 1.47 -61.19
C GLN A 175 47.54 1.30 -62.31
N ARG A 176 46.32 0.83 -61.98
CA ARG A 176 45.22 0.73 -62.95
C ARG A 176 44.61 2.08 -63.31
N ALA A 177 44.58 3.04 -62.39
CA ALA A 177 43.99 4.37 -62.60
C ALA A 177 44.91 5.29 -63.43
N GLU A 178 46.22 5.24 -63.19
CA GLU A 178 47.20 5.93 -64.05
C GLU A 178 47.14 5.42 -65.49
N LYS A 179 46.96 4.10 -65.68
CA LYS A 179 46.83 3.50 -67.01
C LYS A 179 45.58 3.95 -67.78
N ARG A 180 44.55 4.47 -67.11
CA ARG A 180 43.31 4.97 -67.75
C ARG A 180 43.30 6.47 -68.03
N THR A 181 44.14 7.24 -67.36
CA THR A 181 44.15 8.72 -67.48
C THR A 181 45.18 9.22 -68.49
N GLY A 182 46.05 8.33 -69.00
CA GLY A 182 47.01 8.63 -70.05
C GLY A 182 46.50 8.52 -71.50
N ASP A 183 45.21 8.21 -71.72
CA ASP A 183 44.65 7.85 -73.04
C ASP A 183 43.70 8.93 -73.62
N ASP A 184 43.83 10.19 -73.22
CA ASP A 184 43.04 11.32 -73.78
C ASP A 184 43.89 12.60 -73.98
N ARG A 185 45.06 12.44 -74.62
CA ARG A 185 45.78 13.54 -75.30
C ARG A 185 46.28 13.11 -76.67
#